data_AF-A0A519ZNI4-F1
#
_entry.id   AF-A0A519ZNI4-F1
#
_cell.length_a   1.000
_cell.length_b   1.000
_cell.length_c   1.000
_cell.angle_alpha   90.00
_cell.angle_beta   90.00
_cell.angle_gamma   90.00
#
_symmetry.space_group_name_H-M   'P 1'
#
loop_
_entity.id
_entity.type
_entity.pdbx_description
1 polymer ?
#
loop_
_entity_poly.entity_id
_entity_poly.type
_entity_poly.pdbx_seq_one_letter_code
_entity_poly.pdbx_strand_id
1 'polypeptide(L)'
;MANRPTPGVVANSLIRYVLTQAGLAAGGLTPLQWQQTLDFFGNCCAYTGQPLTSAEKEHAVPMNRTQGGLHVYGNVLPATAEANREKGGLRYDVFLRSKGPKFKSLEKLSDAEREKRIKRIEDFIKSARTSDNLLATAHPQLLAFYEQQYKAAKILCANATEQMHALLEQLHVAEVAANEADDASLDLPSDEQFTLEEQDTDTLPEPYAAIQARGSQTGVGAYAQEVFWQLFADGRIAACLPNLLYREDSFVWLKLSFPALATQRTSENIDRYYATPLRHAGTDYYLCNHWYPKNRDYLDAWLTEQIAGR
;
A
#
# COMPACT_ATOMS: atom_id res chain seq x y z
N MET A 1 -0.58 -8.62 -18.48
CA MET A 1 -0.46 -7.16 -18.72
C MET A 1 0.11 -6.53 -17.47
N ALA A 2 1.29 -5.90 -17.57
CA ALA A 2 1.92 -5.17 -16.47
C ALA A 2 1.05 -3.96 -16.07
N ASN A 3 0.96 -3.64 -14.78
CA ASN A 3 0.43 -2.36 -14.32
C ASN A 3 1.37 -1.26 -14.82
N ARG A 4 1.13 -0.80 -16.04
CA ARG A 4 1.94 0.24 -16.67
C ARG A 4 1.68 1.53 -15.90
N PRO A 5 2.73 2.23 -15.43
CA PRO A 5 2.55 3.49 -14.75
C PRO A 5 1.80 4.47 -15.65
N THR A 6 0.64 4.93 -15.20
CA THR A 6 -0.16 5.91 -15.95
C THR A 6 0.30 7.33 -15.61
N PRO A 7 0.05 8.33 -16.48
CA PRO A 7 0.31 9.72 -16.17
C PRO A 7 -0.35 10.18 -14.86
N GLY A 8 -1.51 9.61 -14.50
CA GLY A 8 -2.19 9.91 -13.24
C GLY A 8 -1.44 9.39 -12.01
N VAL A 9 -0.88 8.19 -12.07
CA VAL A 9 -0.06 7.62 -10.99
C VAL A 9 1.19 8.46 -10.77
N VAL A 10 1.89 8.83 -11.85
CA VAL A 10 3.08 9.70 -11.79
C VAL A 10 2.72 11.07 -11.18
N ALA A 11 1.62 11.67 -11.64
CA ALA A 11 1.17 12.96 -11.14
C ALA A 11 0.77 12.90 -9.65
N ASN A 12 0.10 11.84 -9.20
CA ASN A 12 -0.22 11.66 -7.78
C ASN A 12 1.03 11.50 -6.91
N SER A 13 2.03 10.76 -7.39
CA SER A 13 3.32 10.64 -6.71
C SER A 13 4.04 11.98 -6.58
N LEU A 14 4.02 12.82 -7.63
CA LEU A 14 4.52 14.19 -7.55
C LEU A 14 3.78 15.02 -6.49
N ILE A 15 2.44 14.94 -6.44
CA ILE A 15 1.66 15.68 -5.44
C ILE A 15 2.00 15.22 -4.02
N ARG A 16 2.14 13.92 -3.78
CA ARG A 16 2.56 13.40 -2.47
C ARG A 16 3.94 13.91 -2.06
N TYR A 17 4.88 13.96 -3.01
CA TYR A 17 6.20 14.56 -2.77
C TYR A 17 6.08 16.04 -2.39
N VAL A 18 5.35 16.84 -3.18
CA VAL A 18 5.14 18.27 -2.91
C VAL A 18 4.50 18.51 -1.54
N LEU A 19 3.45 17.76 -1.20
CA LEU A 19 2.79 17.83 0.11
C LEU A 19 3.72 17.42 1.26
N THR A 20 4.62 16.46 1.02
CA THR A 20 5.64 16.08 2.01
C THR A 20 6.62 17.23 2.26
N GLN A 21 7.12 17.87 1.20
CA GLN A 21 8.00 19.03 1.31
C GLN A 21 7.29 20.22 2.00
N ALA A 22 6.03 20.47 1.66
CA ALA A 22 5.22 21.49 2.32
C ALA A 22 5.03 21.19 3.81
N GLY A 23 4.79 19.92 4.16
CA GLY A 23 4.71 19.48 5.57
C GLY A 23 6.01 19.72 6.33
N LEU A 24 7.16 19.39 5.74
CA LEU A 24 8.48 19.65 6.33
C LEU A 24 8.71 21.15 6.55
N ALA A 25 8.41 21.99 5.55
CA ALA A 25 8.51 23.44 5.67
C ALA A 25 7.56 24.02 6.73
N ALA A 26 6.41 23.37 6.96
CA ALA A 26 5.43 23.72 7.98
C ALA A 26 5.72 23.12 9.37
N GLY A 27 6.92 22.57 9.58
CA GLY A 27 7.44 22.07 10.86
C GLY A 27 7.44 20.54 11.02
N GLY A 28 6.85 19.79 10.09
CA GLY A 28 6.83 18.32 10.10
C GLY A 28 6.16 17.70 11.34
N LEU A 29 6.52 16.44 11.61
CA LEU A 29 6.13 15.69 12.81
C LEU A 29 7.38 15.14 13.50
N THR A 30 7.73 15.70 14.64
CA THR A 30 8.84 15.22 15.47
C THR A 30 8.42 14.04 16.36
N PRO A 31 9.38 13.23 16.89
CA PRO A 31 9.07 12.17 17.84
C PRO A 31 8.37 12.68 19.12
N LEU A 32 8.78 13.84 19.64
CA LEU A 32 8.15 14.46 20.81
C LEU A 32 6.68 14.82 20.53
N GLN A 33 6.42 15.42 19.37
CA GLN A 33 5.05 15.74 18.94
C GLN A 33 4.20 14.49 18.71
N TRP A 34 4.80 13.41 18.21
CA TRP A 34 4.11 12.13 18.11
C TRP A 34 3.74 11.57 19.48
N GLN A 35 4.62 11.66 20.47
CA GLN A 35 4.30 11.28 21.85
C GLN A 35 3.17 12.16 22.42
N GLN A 36 3.21 13.48 22.19
CA GLN A 36 2.14 14.40 22.60
C GLN A 36 0.80 14.05 21.95
N THR A 37 0.80 13.63 20.68
CA THR A 37 -0.39 13.10 20.01
C THR A 37 -0.92 11.87 20.75
N LEU A 38 -0.07 10.89 21.04
CA LEU A 38 -0.47 9.66 21.75
C LEU A 38 -1.05 9.98 23.13
N ASP A 39 -0.41 10.87 23.88
CA ASP A 39 -0.85 11.29 25.20
C ASP A 39 -2.22 12.00 25.14
N PHE A 40 -2.43 12.88 24.14
CA PHE A 40 -3.70 13.57 23.95
C PHE A 40 -4.86 12.58 23.72
N PHE A 41 -4.63 11.51 22.97
CA PHE A 41 -5.62 10.46 22.73
C PHE A 41 -5.62 9.34 23.78
N GLY A 42 -4.76 9.44 24.80
CA GLY A 42 -4.68 8.48 25.89
C GLY A 42 -4.22 7.08 25.45
N ASN A 43 -3.31 6.99 24.48
CA ASN A 43 -2.90 5.74 23.84
C ASN A 43 -4.07 4.92 23.27
N CYS A 44 -5.11 5.61 22.80
CA CYS A 44 -6.24 5.00 22.11
C CYS A 44 -6.34 5.48 20.66
N CYS A 45 -6.97 4.67 19.83
CA CYS A 45 -7.32 5.02 18.46
C CYS A 45 -8.22 6.26 18.45
N ALA A 46 -7.83 7.29 17.68
CA ALA A 46 -8.59 8.53 17.57
C ALA A 46 -10.01 8.31 17.01
N TYR A 47 -10.20 7.26 16.19
CA TYR A 47 -11.49 6.97 15.55
C TYR A 47 -12.37 6.02 16.33
N THR A 48 -11.80 4.96 16.92
CA THR A 48 -12.59 3.91 17.60
C THR A 48 -12.58 4.07 19.12
N GLY A 49 -11.59 4.78 19.68
CA GLY A 49 -11.35 4.87 21.13
C GLY A 49 -10.79 3.58 21.75
N GLN A 50 -10.48 2.56 20.95
CA GLN A 50 -9.88 1.33 21.43
C GLN A 50 -8.43 1.57 21.86
N PRO A 51 -7.96 0.94 22.95
CA PRO A 51 -6.55 0.97 23.33
C PRO A 51 -5.64 0.47 22.21
N LEU A 52 -4.48 1.09 22.05
CA LEU A 52 -3.49 0.74 21.03
C LEU A 52 -2.35 -0.06 21.65
N THR A 53 -2.02 -1.19 21.04
CA THR A 53 -0.75 -1.93 21.29
C THR A 53 0.37 -1.41 20.39
N SER A 54 0.02 -1.05 19.15
CA SER A 54 0.83 -0.31 18.21
C SER A 54 -0.07 0.70 17.49
N ALA A 55 0.45 1.90 17.26
CA ALA A 55 -0.29 3.01 16.68
C ALA A 55 0.17 3.26 15.25
N GLU A 56 -0.76 3.14 14.29
CA GLU A 56 -0.55 3.65 12.94
C GLU A 56 -0.59 5.18 12.95
N LYS A 57 0.32 5.79 12.17
CA LYS A 57 0.35 7.24 11.95
C LYS A 57 -0.56 7.58 10.79
N GLU A 58 -1.81 7.93 11.09
CA GLU A 58 -2.82 8.19 10.06
C GLU A 58 -3.15 9.67 9.89
N HIS A 59 -3.36 10.13 8.66
CA HIS A 59 -3.66 11.54 8.38
C HIS A 59 -5.15 11.85 8.48
N ALA A 60 -5.54 12.71 9.42
CA ALA A 60 -6.92 13.18 9.57
C ALA A 60 -7.48 13.79 8.27
N VAL A 61 -6.71 14.69 7.67
CA VAL A 61 -6.91 15.20 6.31
C VAL A 61 -5.90 14.50 5.40
N PRO A 62 -6.33 13.76 4.37
CA PRO A 62 -5.43 12.95 3.56
C PRO A 62 -4.51 13.80 2.67
N MET A 63 -3.33 13.25 2.39
CA MET A 63 -2.30 13.87 1.54
C MET A 63 -2.63 13.68 0.05
N ASN A 64 -3.55 14.49 -0.47
CA ASN A 64 -3.94 14.46 -1.89
C ASN A 64 -4.17 15.88 -2.45
N ARG A 65 -4.35 15.98 -3.77
CA ARG A 65 -4.51 17.26 -4.48
C ARG A 65 -5.79 18.01 -4.12
N THR A 66 -6.84 17.32 -3.69
CA THR A 66 -8.17 17.93 -3.47
C THR A 66 -8.37 18.40 -2.04
N GLN A 67 -7.69 17.79 -1.07
CA GLN A 67 -7.82 18.10 0.36
C GLN A 67 -6.55 18.71 0.95
N GLY A 68 -5.39 18.50 0.33
CA GLY A 68 -4.15 19.20 0.68
C GLY A 68 -3.62 18.91 2.08
N GLY A 69 -3.95 17.75 2.66
CA GLY A 69 -3.42 17.35 3.96
C GLY A 69 -1.90 17.19 3.94
N LEU A 70 -1.28 17.37 5.10
CA LEU A 70 0.19 17.37 5.26
C LEU A 70 0.63 16.39 6.35
N HIS A 71 1.87 15.89 6.29
CA HIS A 71 2.45 15.09 7.36
C HIS A 71 3.04 16.01 8.46
N VAL A 72 2.17 16.54 9.32
CA VAL A 72 2.54 17.48 10.40
C VAL A 72 1.84 17.17 11.72
N TYR A 73 2.39 17.67 12.82
CA TYR A 73 1.70 17.69 14.12
C TYR A 73 0.32 18.36 13.99
N GLY A 74 -0.72 17.73 14.56
CA GLY A 74 -2.11 18.14 14.37
C GLY A 74 -2.85 17.39 13.26
N ASN A 75 -2.18 16.97 12.18
CA ASN A 75 -2.83 16.14 11.14
C ASN A 75 -2.65 14.64 11.34
N VAL A 76 -1.54 14.23 11.95
CA VAL A 76 -1.23 12.82 12.16
C VAL A 76 -1.85 12.36 13.48
N LEU A 77 -2.71 11.36 13.40
CA LEU A 77 -3.49 10.78 14.48
C LEU A 77 -3.07 9.33 14.73
N PRO A 78 -3.26 8.82 15.96
CA PRO A 78 -3.06 7.42 16.26
C PRO A 78 -4.31 6.62 15.87
N ALA A 79 -4.13 5.60 15.03
CA ALA A 79 -5.20 4.73 14.58
C ALA A 79 -4.83 3.25 14.73
N THR A 80 -5.85 2.39 14.81
CA THR A 80 -5.65 0.96 14.55
C THR A 80 -5.41 0.74 13.06
N ALA A 81 -4.69 -0.33 12.70
CA ALA A 81 -4.49 -0.70 11.29
C ALA A 81 -5.82 -0.92 10.54
N GLU A 82 -6.82 -1.48 11.22
CA GLU A 82 -8.17 -1.67 10.66
C GLU A 82 -8.83 -0.33 10.34
N ALA A 83 -8.93 0.59 11.31
CA ALA A 83 -9.58 1.88 11.08
C ALA A 83 -8.82 2.72 10.04
N ASN A 84 -7.48 2.63 10.02
CA ASN A 84 -6.65 3.28 9.01
C ASN A 84 -7.01 2.80 7.59
N ARG A 85 -7.01 1.46 7.39
CA ARG A 85 -7.38 0.85 6.10
C ARG A 85 -8.81 1.20 5.66
N GLU A 86 -9.77 1.15 6.58
CA GLU A 86 -11.17 1.48 6.26
C GLU A 86 -11.36 2.95 5.87
N LYS A 87 -10.65 3.87 6.54
CA LYS A 87 -10.65 5.30 6.22
C LYS A 87 -10.06 5.56 4.84
N GLY A 88 -8.87 5.01 4.57
CA GLY A 88 -8.13 5.24 3.33
C GLY A 88 -8.05 6.73 2.96
N GLY A 89 -8.47 7.06 1.74
CA GLY A 89 -8.45 8.43 1.21
C GLY A 89 -9.53 9.38 1.74
N LEU A 90 -10.36 8.99 2.71
CA LEU A 90 -11.41 9.85 3.27
C LEU A 90 -10.86 10.84 4.29
N ARG A 91 -11.55 11.96 4.49
CA ARG A 91 -11.32 12.85 5.65
C ARG A 91 -11.88 12.21 6.92
N TYR A 92 -11.27 12.49 8.07
CA TYR A 92 -11.63 11.90 9.35
C TYR A 92 -13.12 11.99 9.70
N ASP A 93 -13.77 13.11 9.41
CA ASP A 93 -15.18 13.35 9.72
C ASP A 93 -16.12 12.62 8.76
N VAL A 94 -15.76 12.55 7.48
CA VAL A 94 -16.46 11.74 6.48
C VAL A 94 -16.39 10.27 6.88
N PHE A 95 -15.20 9.79 7.27
CA PHE A 95 -15.02 8.43 7.77
C PHE A 95 -15.85 8.16 9.03
N LEU A 96 -15.78 9.02 10.05
CA LEU A 96 -16.53 8.85 11.30
C LEU A 96 -18.05 8.88 11.10
N ARG A 97 -18.56 9.58 10.07
CA ARG A 97 -19.98 9.58 9.70
C ARG A 97 -20.37 8.45 8.74
N SER A 98 -19.41 7.71 8.22
CA SER A 98 -19.67 6.62 7.27
C SER A 98 -20.27 5.40 7.95
N LYS A 99 -21.19 4.73 7.26
CA LYS A 99 -21.93 3.53 7.73
C LYS A 99 -21.86 2.43 6.67
N GLY A 100 -22.05 1.19 7.09
CA GLY A 100 -22.09 0.02 6.21
C GLY A 100 -20.92 -0.95 6.42
N PRO A 101 -20.93 -2.10 5.71
CA PRO A 101 -20.08 -3.25 6.00
C PRO A 101 -18.58 -3.01 5.74
N LYS A 102 -18.21 -1.90 5.09
CA LYS A 102 -16.81 -1.46 4.94
C LYS A 102 -16.24 -0.85 6.22
N PHE A 103 -17.08 -0.29 7.09
CA PHE A 103 -16.66 0.54 8.22
C PHE A 103 -16.90 -0.18 9.55
N LYS A 104 -16.48 -1.45 9.62
CA LYS A 104 -16.75 -2.35 10.75
C LYS A 104 -16.11 -1.85 12.03
N SER A 105 -14.94 -1.22 11.93
CA SER A 105 -14.25 -0.62 13.07
C SER A 105 -15.09 0.44 13.80
N LEU A 106 -16.09 1.02 13.13
CA LEU A 106 -16.98 2.04 13.69
C LEU A 106 -18.35 1.50 14.13
N GLU A 107 -18.69 0.23 13.88
CA GLU A 107 -20.04 -0.34 14.10
C GLU A 107 -20.52 -0.20 15.55
N LYS A 108 -19.61 -0.30 16.51
CA LYS A 108 -19.92 -0.21 17.94
C LYS A 108 -20.16 1.22 18.43
N LEU A 109 -19.93 2.22 17.59
CA LEU A 109 -20.09 3.63 17.94
C LEU A 109 -21.46 4.15 17.53
N SER A 110 -22.18 4.70 18.50
CA SER A 110 -23.37 5.51 18.23
C SER A 110 -23.03 6.80 17.48
N ASP A 111 -24.03 7.40 16.81
CA ASP A 111 -23.84 8.67 16.09
C ASP A 111 -23.36 9.80 17.03
N ALA A 112 -23.86 9.84 18.27
CA ALA A 112 -23.41 10.80 19.27
C ALA A 112 -21.93 10.61 19.67
N GLU A 113 -21.48 9.36 19.75
CA GLU A 113 -20.07 9.02 20.04
C GLU A 113 -19.14 9.33 18.86
N ARG A 114 -19.63 9.19 17.62
CA ARG A 114 -18.91 9.59 16.41
C ARG A 114 -18.71 11.10 16.37
N GLU A 115 -19.75 11.89 16.63
CA GLU A 115 -19.65 13.36 16.69
C GLU A 115 -18.75 13.84 17.84
N LYS A 116 -18.78 13.18 19.02
CA LYS A 116 -17.83 13.47 20.10
C LYS A 116 -16.38 13.25 19.68
N ARG A 117 -16.10 12.20 18.89
CA ARG A 117 -14.75 11.92 18.38
C ARG A 117 -14.34 12.91 17.30
N ILE A 118 -15.25 13.29 16.39
CA ILE A 118 -15.02 14.36 15.42
C ILE A 118 -14.59 15.63 16.14
N LYS A 119 -15.36 16.05 17.15
CA LYS A 119 -15.05 17.23 17.96
C LYS A 119 -13.70 17.12 18.65
N ARG A 120 -13.35 15.95 19.21
CA ARG A 120 -12.05 15.73 19.85
C ARG A 120 -10.89 15.85 18.85
N ILE A 121 -11.06 15.38 17.62
CA ILE A 121 -10.06 15.52 16.55
C ILE A 121 -9.96 16.99 16.11
N GLU A 122 -11.07 17.70 15.99
CA GLU A 122 -11.08 19.14 15.69
C GLU A 122 -10.36 19.95 16.78
N ASP A 123 -10.62 19.65 18.05
CA ASP A 123 -9.96 20.28 19.20
C ASP A 123 -8.45 19.98 19.21
N PHE A 124 -8.05 18.76 18.84
CA PHE A 124 -6.64 18.39 18.65
C PHE A 124 -5.98 19.20 17.52
N ILE A 125 -6.56 19.21 16.33
CA ILE A 125 -6.04 19.98 15.18
C ILE A 125 -5.89 21.45 15.56
N LYS A 126 -6.93 22.03 16.17
CA LYS A 126 -6.96 23.43 16.57
C LYS A 126 -5.88 23.74 17.61
N SER A 127 -5.74 22.91 18.64
CA SER A 127 -4.71 23.13 19.67
C SER A 127 -3.29 22.98 19.11
N ALA A 128 -3.06 21.96 18.27
CA ALA A 128 -1.76 21.69 17.66
C ALA A 128 -1.33 22.76 16.63
N ARG A 129 -2.30 23.41 15.96
CA ARG A 129 -2.08 24.41 14.90
C ARG A 129 -2.70 25.77 15.22
N THR A 130 -2.71 26.17 16.50
CA THR A 130 -3.35 27.41 16.96
C THR A 130 -2.82 28.66 16.24
N SER A 131 -1.54 28.66 15.85
CA SER A 131 -0.85 29.83 15.27
C SER A 131 -1.10 30.06 13.78
N ASP A 132 -1.43 29.02 13.01
CA ASP A 132 -1.53 29.12 11.55
C ASP A 132 -2.84 28.57 10.97
N ASN A 133 -3.63 27.86 11.79
CA ASN A 133 -4.88 27.23 11.37
C ASN A 133 -4.73 26.35 10.11
N LEU A 134 -3.51 25.87 9.86
CA LEU A 134 -3.20 24.95 8.80
C LEU A 134 -4.02 23.67 9.08
N LEU A 135 -4.68 23.12 8.06
CA LEU A 135 -5.56 21.93 8.09
C LEU A 135 -7.04 22.15 8.47
N ALA A 136 -7.43 23.29 9.06
CA ALA A 136 -8.84 23.54 9.36
C ALA A 136 -9.69 23.67 8.07
N THR A 137 -9.13 24.36 7.09
CA THR A 137 -9.64 24.45 5.72
C THR A 137 -8.46 24.46 4.76
N ALA A 138 -8.58 23.69 3.67
CA ALA A 138 -7.56 23.70 2.63
C ALA A 138 -7.52 25.09 1.98
N HIS A 139 -6.34 25.71 1.92
CA HIS A 139 -6.19 27.04 1.37
C HIS A 139 -6.42 27.00 -0.16
N PRO A 140 -7.36 27.78 -0.73
CA PRO A 140 -7.72 27.68 -2.15
C PRO A 140 -6.54 27.84 -3.10
N GLN A 141 -5.59 28.73 -2.78
CA GLN A 141 -4.39 28.92 -3.60
C GLN A 141 -3.45 27.70 -3.57
N LEU A 142 -3.37 26.98 -2.44
CA LEU A 142 -2.58 25.75 -2.36
C LEU A 142 -3.24 24.64 -3.17
N LEU A 143 -4.56 24.49 -3.09
CA LEU A 143 -5.28 23.51 -3.92
C LEU A 143 -5.14 23.81 -5.41
N ALA A 144 -5.26 25.09 -5.81
CA ALA A 144 -5.04 25.49 -7.18
C ALA A 144 -3.60 25.19 -7.65
N PHE A 145 -2.61 25.45 -6.79
CA PHE A 145 -1.22 25.09 -7.05
C PHE A 145 -1.04 23.58 -7.22
N TYR A 146 -1.59 22.74 -6.32
CA TYR A 146 -1.51 21.28 -6.44
C TYR A 146 -2.19 20.77 -7.72
N GLU A 147 -3.35 21.32 -8.08
CA GLU A 147 -4.04 20.97 -9.31
C GLU A 147 -3.22 21.36 -10.55
N GLN A 148 -2.56 22.52 -10.53
CA GLN A 148 -1.66 22.95 -11.59
C GLN A 148 -0.46 22.01 -11.75
N GLN A 149 0.19 21.62 -10.64
CA GLN A 149 1.31 20.68 -10.67
C GLN A 149 0.89 19.29 -11.17
N TYR A 150 -0.29 18.83 -10.75
CA TYR A 150 -0.86 17.57 -11.20
C TYR A 150 -1.07 17.54 -12.72
N LYS A 151 -1.66 18.62 -13.27
CA LYS A 151 -1.85 18.78 -14.72
C LYS A 151 -0.51 18.87 -15.47
N ALA A 152 0.45 19.63 -14.94
CA ALA A 152 1.77 19.77 -15.53
C ALA A 152 2.50 18.42 -15.64
N ALA A 153 2.44 17.59 -14.61
CA ALA A 153 3.01 16.24 -14.65
C ALA A 153 2.35 15.33 -15.70
N LYS A 154 1.02 15.40 -15.85
CA LYS A 154 0.31 14.65 -16.89
C LYS A 154 0.75 15.07 -18.29
N ILE A 155 0.88 16.37 -18.53
CA ILE A 155 1.34 16.92 -19.82
C ILE A 155 2.78 16.48 -20.09
N LEU A 156 3.66 16.53 -19.07
CA LEU A 156 5.04 16.07 -19.20
C LEU A 156 5.10 14.59 -19.62
N CYS A 157 4.28 13.72 -19.03
CA CYS A 157 4.22 12.31 -19.42
C CYS A 157 3.75 12.13 -20.86
N ALA A 158 2.74 12.88 -21.31
CA ALA A 158 2.24 12.83 -22.68
C ALA A 158 3.32 13.26 -23.67
N ASN A 159 3.97 14.41 -23.43
CA ASN A 159 5.03 14.94 -24.29
C ASN A 159 6.23 13.98 -24.34
N ALA A 160 6.64 13.41 -23.21
CA ALA A 160 7.74 12.44 -23.18
C ALA A 160 7.42 11.17 -23.96
N THR A 161 6.15 10.74 -23.95
CA THR A 161 5.67 9.59 -24.73
C THR A 161 5.75 9.90 -26.23
N GLU A 162 5.24 11.06 -26.67
CA GLU A 162 5.33 11.50 -28.07
C GLU A 162 6.79 11.62 -28.54
N GLN A 163 7.67 12.21 -27.73
CA GLN A 163 9.10 12.33 -28.03
C GLN A 163 9.78 10.96 -28.13
N MET A 164 9.42 10.01 -27.27
CA MET A 164 9.92 8.65 -27.32
C MET A 164 9.49 7.95 -28.61
N HIS A 165 8.22 8.08 -29.01
CA HIS A 165 7.73 7.53 -30.28
C HIS A 165 8.49 8.10 -31.47
N ALA A 166 8.64 9.43 -31.55
CA ALA A 166 9.40 10.07 -32.63
C ALA A 166 10.88 9.62 -32.66
N LEU A 167 11.51 9.42 -31.50
CA LEU A 167 12.87 8.91 -31.41
C LEU A 167 12.97 7.45 -31.89
N LEU A 168 12.02 6.60 -31.51
CA LEU A 168 11.98 5.20 -31.96
C LEU A 168 11.82 5.11 -33.49
N GLU A 169 10.97 5.95 -34.08
CA GLU A 169 10.83 6.10 -35.54
C GLU A 169 12.16 6.51 -36.20
N GLN A 170 12.83 7.54 -35.66
CA GLN A 170 14.11 8.02 -36.17
C GLN A 170 15.20 6.94 -36.11
N LEU A 171 15.22 6.13 -35.06
CA LEU A 171 16.21 5.08 -34.86
C LEU A 171 15.94 3.83 -35.71
N HIS A 172 14.87 3.81 -36.51
CA HIS A 172 14.44 2.65 -37.29
C HIS A 172 14.32 1.38 -36.43
N VAL A 173 13.94 1.53 -35.17
CA VAL A 173 13.58 0.41 -34.31
C VAL A 173 12.20 -0.03 -34.79
N ALA A 174 12.19 -0.92 -35.79
CA ALA A 174 11.02 -1.28 -36.60
C ALA A 174 9.78 -1.56 -35.75
N GLU A 175 8.64 -1.05 -36.22
CA GLU A 175 7.31 -1.55 -35.89
C GLU A 175 7.30 -3.06 -36.11
N VAL A 176 7.16 -3.83 -35.04
CA VAL A 176 6.70 -5.22 -35.16
C VAL A 176 5.36 -5.11 -35.87
N ALA A 177 5.31 -5.63 -37.10
CA ALA A 177 4.12 -5.66 -37.92
C ALA A 177 2.91 -6.02 -37.05
N ALA A 178 1.89 -5.16 -37.09
CA ALA A 178 0.58 -5.38 -36.51
C ALA A 178 -0.08 -6.61 -37.16
N ASN A 179 0.40 -7.80 -36.82
CA ASN A 179 -0.28 -9.05 -37.09
C ASN A 179 -0.98 -9.44 -35.80
N GLU A 180 -2.31 -9.39 -35.88
CA GLU A 180 -3.25 -9.47 -34.76
C GLU A 180 -3.13 -8.23 -33.86
N ALA A 181 -3.69 -7.12 -34.36
CA ALA A 181 -4.20 -6.09 -33.47
C ALA A 181 -5.12 -6.78 -32.47
N ASP A 182 -4.58 -7.04 -31.28
CA ASP A 182 -5.36 -7.31 -30.09
C ASP A 182 -6.34 -6.13 -30.02
N ASP A 183 -7.60 -6.38 -30.37
CA ASP A 183 -8.76 -5.49 -30.25
C ASP A 183 -9.07 -5.24 -28.76
N ALA A 184 -8.02 -5.15 -27.94
CA ALA A 184 -8.04 -4.49 -26.67
C ALA A 184 -8.11 -3.00 -26.99
N SER A 185 -9.34 -2.52 -27.16
CA SER A 185 -9.70 -1.19 -26.68
C SER A 185 -8.91 -0.92 -25.39
N LEU A 186 -8.39 0.30 -25.22
CA LEU A 186 -7.73 0.75 -23.99
C LEU A 186 -8.59 0.38 -22.77
N ASP A 187 -8.42 -0.83 -22.27
CA ASP A 187 -9.17 -1.40 -21.18
C ASP A 187 -8.54 -0.78 -19.94
N LEU A 188 -8.99 0.43 -19.67
CA LEU A 188 -8.81 1.08 -18.39
C LEU A 188 -9.23 0.05 -17.33
N PRO A 189 -8.36 -0.27 -16.36
CA PRO A 189 -8.79 -1.10 -15.25
C PRO A 189 -10.03 -0.45 -14.64
N SER A 190 -11.12 -1.21 -14.54
CA SER A 190 -12.32 -0.74 -13.85
C SER A 190 -11.97 -0.46 -12.38
N ASP A 191 -12.79 0.36 -11.71
CA ASP A 191 -12.67 0.60 -10.26
C ASP A 191 -12.65 -0.72 -9.44
N GLU A 192 -13.16 -1.81 -10.01
CA GLU A 192 -13.15 -3.16 -9.45
C GLU A 192 -11.75 -3.79 -9.43
N GLN A 193 -10.93 -3.56 -10.47
CA GLN A 193 -9.54 -4.05 -10.51
C GLN A 193 -8.64 -3.30 -9.53
N PHE A 194 -8.89 -2.00 -9.31
CA PHE A 194 -8.26 -1.23 -8.24
C PHE A 194 -8.67 -1.72 -6.85
N THR A 195 -9.93 -2.15 -6.70
CA THR A 195 -10.46 -2.68 -5.44
C THR A 195 -9.86 -4.04 -5.10
N LEU A 196 -9.58 -4.89 -6.08
CA LEU A 196 -8.95 -6.21 -5.89
C LEU A 196 -7.48 -6.09 -5.45
N GLU A 197 -6.74 -5.11 -5.96
CA GLU A 197 -5.35 -4.86 -5.54
C GLU A 197 -5.24 -4.34 -4.10
N GLU A 198 -6.26 -3.66 -3.58
CA GLU A 198 -6.36 -3.24 -2.17
C GLU A 198 -6.90 -4.33 -1.22
N GLN A 199 -7.53 -5.39 -1.74
CA GLN A 199 -8.18 -6.44 -0.95
C GLN A 199 -7.23 -7.54 -0.43
N ASP A 200 -5.95 -7.53 -0.79
CA ASP A 200 -4.92 -8.42 -0.21
C ASP A 200 -5.25 -9.93 -0.36
N THR A 201 -5.90 -10.32 -1.46
CA THR A 201 -6.13 -11.71 -1.84
C THR A 201 -5.27 -12.07 -3.07
N ASP A 202 -4.49 -13.14 -2.99
CA ASP A 202 -3.87 -13.70 -4.20
C ASP A 202 -4.99 -13.99 -5.21
N THR A 203 -4.80 -13.71 -6.48
CA THR A 203 -5.77 -14.06 -7.54
C THR A 203 -5.09 -15.01 -8.48
N LEU A 204 -4.74 -16.17 -7.93
CA LEU A 204 -4.04 -17.18 -8.70
C LEU A 204 -4.92 -17.63 -9.89
N PRO A 205 -4.32 -17.95 -11.05
CA PRO A 205 -5.06 -18.52 -12.17
C PRO A 205 -5.89 -19.75 -11.74
N GLU A 206 -6.99 -20.02 -12.43
CA GLU A 206 -7.95 -21.10 -12.12
C GLU A 206 -7.30 -22.46 -11.74
N PRO A 207 -6.20 -22.91 -12.37
CA PRO A 207 -5.53 -24.17 -12.00
C PRO A 207 -5.03 -24.24 -10.54
N TYR A 208 -4.81 -23.10 -9.87
CA TYR A 208 -4.30 -23.04 -8.50
C TYR A 208 -5.37 -22.63 -7.48
N ALA A 209 -6.63 -22.45 -7.90
CA ALA A 209 -7.73 -22.06 -7.01
C ALA A 209 -7.92 -23.04 -5.84
N ALA A 210 -7.62 -24.32 -6.05
CA ALA A 210 -7.66 -25.34 -5.00
C ALA A 210 -6.55 -25.19 -3.94
N ILE A 211 -5.37 -24.69 -4.32
CA ILE A 211 -4.27 -24.37 -3.40
C ILE A 211 -4.65 -23.11 -2.61
N GLN A 212 -5.16 -22.10 -3.30
CA GLN A 212 -5.64 -20.86 -2.71
C GLN A 212 -6.76 -21.08 -1.68
N ALA A 213 -7.76 -21.91 -2.00
CA ALA A 213 -8.88 -22.22 -1.12
C ALA A 213 -8.44 -22.90 0.20
N ARG A 214 -7.31 -23.60 0.19
CA ARG A 214 -6.71 -24.24 1.38
C ARG A 214 -5.58 -23.42 2.01
N GLY A 215 -5.21 -22.29 1.41
CA GLY A 215 -4.14 -21.41 1.91
C GLY A 215 -4.41 -20.88 3.32
N SER A 216 -5.68 -20.69 3.69
CA SER A 216 -6.08 -20.30 5.05
C SER A 216 -5.92 -21.40 6.11
N GLN A 217 -5.77 -22.66 5.67
CA GLN A 217 -5.62 -23.84 6.53
C GLN A 217 -4.16 -24.31 6.62
N THR A 218 -3.29 -23.77 5.79
CA THR A 218 -1.87 -24.10 5.72
C THR A 218 -1.06 -22.90 6.20
N GLY A 219 0.06 -23.14 6.90
CA GLY A 219 0.95 -22.05 7.28
C GLY A 219 1.48 -21.33 6.03
N VAL A 220 1.70 -20.01 6.13
CA VAL A 220 2.18 -19.16 5.03
C VAL A 220 3.34 -19.79 4.24
N GLY A 221 4.34 -20.33 4.94
CA GLY A 221 5.51 -20.94 4.31
C GLY A 221 5.14 -22.19 3.49
N ALA A 222 4.22 -23.02 3.99
CA ALA A 222 3.74 -24.20 3.29
C ALA A 222 2.87 -23.83 2.08
N TYR A 223 1.97 -22.86 2.25
CA TYR A 223 1.16 -22.32 1.15
C TYR A 223 2.03 -21.76 0.02
N ALA A 224 3.02 -20.92 0.36
CA ALA A 224 3.95 -20.37 -0.63
C ALA A 224 4.74 -21.47 -1.34
N GLN A 225 5.21 -22.49 -0.61
CA GLN A 225 5.92 -23.63 -1.20
C GLN A 225 5.05 -24.43 -2.16
N GLU A 226 3.78 -24.71 -1.82
CA GLU A 226 2.85 -25.44 -2.70
C GLU A 226 2.58 -24.67 -4.00
N VAL A 227 2.35 -23.35 -3.88
CA VAL A 227 2.14 -22.48 -5.04
C VAL A 227 3.37 -22.47 -5.94
N PHE A 228 4.58 -22.31 -5.38
CA PHE A 228 5.80 -22.34 -6.17
C PHE A 228 6.08 -23.71 -6.80
N TRP A 229 5.84 -24.80 -6.08
CA TRP A 229 5.99 -26.15 -6.64
C TRP A 229 5.14 -26.36 -7.89
N GLN A 230 3.88 -25.97 -7.83
CA GLN A 230 2.99 -26.09 -8.97
C GLN A 230 3.43 -25.18 -10.13
N LEU A 231 3.82 -23.95 -9.84
CA LEU A 231 4.33 -23.02 -10.85
C LEU A 231 5.66 -23.48 -11.51
N PHE A 232 6.52 -24.18 -10.77
CA PHE A 232 7.71 -24.85 -11.33
C PHE A 232 7.34 -26.04 -12.20
N ALA A 233 6.39 -26.88 -11.75
CA ALA A 233 5.90 -28.02 -12.53
C ALA A 233 5.26 -27.58 -13.86
N ASP A 234 4.57 -26.43 -13.84
CA ASP A 234 3.93 -25.84 -15.02
C ASP A 234 4.91 -25.02 -15.90
N GLY A 235 6.20 -24.97 -15.54
CA GLY A 235 7.25 -24.25 -16.28
C GLY A 235 7.14 -22.73 -16.27
N ARG A 236 6.24 -22.15 -15.46
CA ARG A 236 5.91 -20.72 -15.46
C ARG A 236 6.93 -19.82 -14.78
N ILE A 237 7.73 -20.38 -13.87
CA ILE A 237 8.71 -19.61 -13.10
C ILE A 237 10.05 -19.48 -13.81
N ALA A 238 10.42 -20.44 -14.66
CA ALA A 238 11.76 -20.50 -15.24
C ALA A 238 12.17 -19.23 -16.01
N ALA A 239 11.21 -18.56 -16.65
CA ALA A 239 11.45 -17.32 -17.41
C ALA A 239 11.52 -16.04 -16.54
N CYS A 240 10.97 -16.07 -15.31
CA CYS A 240 10.81 -14.88 -14.47
C CYS A 240 11.67 -14.91 -13.20
N LEU A 241 12.32 -16.04 -12.94
CA LEU A 241 13.08 -16.36 -11.73
C LEU A 241 14.03 -15.25 -11.22
N PRO A 242 14.80 -14.52 -12.08
CA PRO A 242 15.68 -13.45 -11.61
C PRO A 242 14.93 -12.21 -11.07
N ASN A 243 13.69 -11.99 -11.51
CA ASN A 243 12.88 -10.81 -11.19
C ASN A 243 11.96 -11.06 -9.99
N LEU A 244 11.82 -12.31 -9.55
CA LEU A 244 10.95 -12.73 -8.45
C LEU A 244 11.44 -12.33 -7.05
N LEU A 245 12.46 -11.47 -6.97
CA LEU A 245 12.99 -10.91 -5.72
C LEU A 245 12.10 -9.78 -5.16
N TYR A 246 11.33 -9.12 -6.02
CA TYR A 246 10.43 -8.04 -5.65
C TYR A 246 8.98 -8.51 -5.67
N ARG A 247 8.18 -7.94 -4.75
CA ARG A 247 6.76 -8.32 -4.56
C ARG A 247 5.95 -7.93 -5.79
N GLU A 248 6.25 -6.76 -6.32
CA GLU A 248 5.62 -6.15 -7.48
C GLU A 248 5.78 -7.06 -8.70
N ASP A 249 6.97 -7.64 -8.89
CA ASP A 249 7.23 -8.58 -9.96
C ASP A 249 6.48 -9.90 -9.76
N SER A 250 6.51 -10.46 -8.55
CA SER A 250 5.79 -11.71 -8.23
C SER A 250 4.27 -11.57 -8.42
N PHE A 251 3.72 -10.40 -8.10
CA PHE A 251 2.31 -10.07 -8.33
C PHE A 251 1.99 -9.87 -9.81
N VAL A 252 2.86 -9.17 -10.55
CA VAL A 252 2.64 -8.90 -11.98
C VAL A 252 2.69 -10.18 -12.81
N TRP A 253 3.67 -11.05 -12.56
CA TRP A 253 3.91 -12.25 -13.36
C TRP A 253 3.07 -13.45 -12.94
N LEU A 254 2.83 -13.59 -11.64
CA LEU A 254 2.26 -14.81 -11.05
C LEU A 254 0.98 -14.55 -10.24
N LYS A 255 0.57 -13.28 -10.11
CA LYS A 255 -0.57 -12.85 -9.27
C LYS A 255 -0.42 -13.25 -7.80
N LEU A 256 0.84 -13.34 -7.37
CA LEU A 256 1.24 -13.60 -5.99
C LEU A 256 1.45 -12.30 -5.25
N SER A 257 0.79 -12.11 -4.12
CA SER A 257 0.94 -10.93 -3.27
C SER A 257 2.26 -10.90 -2.49
N PHE A 258 3.20 -11.84 -2.74
CA PHE A 258 4.45 -12.03 -2.02
C PHE A 258 5.68 -12.17 -2.93
N PRO A 259 6.85 -11.61 -2.55
CA PRO A 259 8.12 -11.83 -3.24
C PRO A 259 8.62 -13.24 -2.98
N ALA A 260 9.22 -13.82 -4.00
CA ALA A 260 9.18 -15.26 -4.15
C ALA A 260 10.50 -15.94 -3.80
N LEU A 261 11.65 -15.58 -4.38
CA LEU A 261 12.78 -16.52 -4.32
C LEU A 261 14.14 -15.82 -4.39
N ALA A 262 14.92 -15.86 -3.30
CA ALA A 262 16.35 -15.53 -3.33
C ALA A 262 17.19 -16.82 -3.42
N THR A 263 18.21 -16.86 -4.27
CA THR A 263 19.12 -18.01 -4.39
C THR A 263 20.31 -17.95 -3.43
N GLN A 264 20.46 -16.85 -2.70
CA GLN A 264 21.52 -16.65 -1.71
C GLN A 264 20.94 -15.96 -0.49
N ARG A 265 21.28 -16.48 0.70
CA ARG A 265 21.13 -15.74 1.96
C ARG A 265 22.40 -14.93 2.16
N THR A 266 22.29 -13.61 2.26
CA THR A 266 23.44 -12.79 2.70
C THR A 266 23.54 -12.86 4.21
N SER A 267 24.76 -12.79 4.76
CA SER A 267 25.00 -12.80 6.21
C SER A 267 24.32 -11.64 6.94
N GLU A 268 24.08 -10.54 6.24
CA GLU A 268 23.40 -9.34 6.76
C GLU A 268 21.88 -9.50 6.86
N ASN A 269 21.30 -10.54 6.25
CA ASN A 269 19.86 -10.70 6.08
C ASN A 269 19.38 -12.14 6.32
N ILE A 270 20.12 -12.96 7.07
CA ILE A 270 19.78 -14.38 7.28
C ILE A 270 18.39 -14.54 7.91
N ASP A 271 18.03 -13.65 8.83
CA ASP A 271 16.73 -13.59 9.51
C ASP A 271 15.62 -13.06 8.61
N ARG A 272 15.91 -12.71 7.35
CA ARG A 272 14.92 -12.24 6.38
C ARG A 272 14.29 -13.38 5.57
N TYR A 273 14.61 -14.64 5.86
CA TYR A 273 14.16 -15.76 5.03
C TYR A 273 13.73 -16.96 5.87
N TYR A 274 12.74 -17.71 5.39
CA TYR A 274 12.35 -18.98 6.00
C TYR A 274 13.54 -19.95 6.03
N ALA A 275 13.65 -20.71 7.12
CA ALA A 275 14.79 -21.59 7.37
C ALA A 275 14.93 -22.71 6.33
N THR A 276 13.80 -23.23 5.84
CA THR A 276 13.76 -24.33 4.86
C THR A 276 13.65 -23.77 3.44
N PRO A 277 14.68 -23.91 2.59
CA PRO A 277 14.59 -23.51 1.20
C PRO A 277 13.70 -24.46 0.39
N LEU A 278 13.11 -23.93 -0.66
CA LEU A 278 12.54 -24.71 -1.75
C LEU A 278 13.67 -25.15 -2.68
N ARG A 279 13.90 -26.46 -2.82
CA ARG A 279 14.93 -27.01 -3.71
C ARG A 279 14.31 -27.44 -5.05
N HIS A 280 14.73 -26.81 -6.14
CA HIS A 280 14.28 -27.17 -7.50
C HIS A 280 15.46 -27.18 -8.47
N ALA A 281 15.56 -28.26 -9.27
CA ALA A 281 16.66 -28.48 -10.24
C ALA A 281 18.08 -28.31 -9.67
N GLY A 282 18.27 -28.67 -8.39
CA GLY A 282 19.58 -28.57 -7.70
C GLY A 282 19.90 -27.17 -7.13
N THR A 283 19.01 -26.19 -7.32
CA THR A 283 19.13 -24.84 -6.76
C THR A 283 18.22 -24.68 -5.55
N ASP A 284 18.74 -24.06 -4.49
CA ASP A 284 17.97 -23.71 -3.30
C ASP A 284 17.41 -22.29 -3.43
N TYR A 285 16.10 -22.16 -3.18
CA TYR A 285 15.39 -20.89 -3.20
C TYR A 285 14.82 -20.58 -1.82
N TYR A 286 15.20 -19.42 -1.29
CA TYR A 286 14.80 -18.96 0.03
C TYR A 286 13.64 -17.98 -0.07
N LEU A 287 12.56 -18.31 0.63
CA LEU A 287 11.38 -17.46 0.74
C LEU A 287 11.67 -16.31 1.71
N CYS A 288 11.40 -15.07 1.30
CA CYS A 288 11.60 -13.89 2.14
C CYS A 288 10.49 -13.78 3.19
N ASN A 289 10.86 -13.49 4.45
CA ASN A 289 9.96 -13.35 5.58
C ASN A 289 9.59 -11.90 5.91
N HIS A 290 10.01 -10.93 5.09
CA HIS A 290 9.45 -9.55 5.05
C HIS A 290 8.03 -9.59 4.50
N TRP A 291 7.22 -10.42 5.15
CA TRP A 291 5.81 -10.44 5.03
C TRP A 291 5.27 -9.32 5.89
N TYR A 292 4.30 -8.60 5.32
CA TYR A 292 3.43 -7.62 5.94
C TYR A 292 3.49 -7.58 7.48
N PRO A 293 3.60 -6.40 8.11
CA PRO A 293 3.65 -6.27 9.57
C PRO A 293 2.61 -7.11 10.35
N LYS A 294 1.43 -7.33 9.76
CA LYS A 294 0.31 -8.15 10.29
C LYS A 294 0.56 -9.66 10.40
N ASN A 295 1.48 -10.22 9.62
CA ASN A 295 1.78 -11.66 9.61
C ASN A 295 3.06 -12.00 10.40
N ARG A 296 3.75 -10.97 10.91
CA ARG A 296 4.94 -11.10 11.75
C ARG A 296 4.63 -11.83 13.05
N ASP A 297 3.50 -11.56 13.68
CA ASP A 297 3.10 -12.22 14.93
C ASP A 297 2.73 -13.70 14.72
N TYR A 298 2.12 -14.04 13.58
CA TYR A 298 1.86 -15.44 13.20
C TYR A 298 3.14 -16.19 12.82
N LEU A 299 4.08 -15.50 12.18
CA LEU A 299 5.40 -16.02 11.86
C LEU A 299 6.24 -16.24 13.13
N ASP A 300 6.25 -15.29 14.06
CA ASP A 300 6.94 -15.40 15.34
C ASP A 300 6.31 -16.51 16.22
N ALA A 301 4.98 -16.65 16.21
CA ALA A 301 4.29 -17.76 16.87
C ALA A 301 4.65 -19.13 16.25
N TRP A 302 4.67 -19.24 14.92
CA TRP A 302 5.04 -20.47 14.21
C TRP A 302 6.51 -20.85 14.40
N LEU A 303 7.42 -19.87 14.38
CA LEU A 303 8.84 -20.07 14.66
C LEU A 303 9.05 -20.52 16.12
N THR A 304 8.29 -19.97 17.06
CA THR A 304 8.38 -20.34 18.47
C THR A 304 7.82 -21.75 18.73
N GLU A 305 6.69 -22.12 18.11
CA GLU A 305 6.06 -23.44 18.30
C GLU A 305 6.79 -24.59 17.60
N GLN A 306 7.45 -24.35 16.44
CA GLN A 306 8.09 -25.42 15.65
C GLN A 306 9.61 -25.53 15.86
N ILE A 307 10.28 -24.50 16.40
CA ILE A 307 11.73 -24.51 16.63
C ILE A 307 12.08 -24.74 18.12
N ALA A 308 11.25 -24.31 19.08
CA ALA A 308 11.52 -24.57 20.51
C ALA A 308 10.99 -25.94 20.99
N GLY A 309 10.28 -26.67 20.13
CA GLY A 309 9.73 -28.02 20.39
C GLY A 309 10.56 -29.18 19.81
N ARG A 310 11.79 -28.94 19.35
CA ARG A 310 12.74 -29.97 18.92
C ARG A 310 14.06 -29.86 19.68
#